data_AF-A0AAD2K5L2-F1
#
_entry.id   AF-A0AAD2K5L2-F1
#
_cell.length_a   1.000
_cell.length_b   1.000
_cell.length_c   1.000
_cell.angle_alpha   90.00
_cell.angle_beta   90.00
_cell.angle_gamma   90.00
#
_symmetry.space_group_name_H-M   'P 1'
#
loop_
_entity.id
_entity.type
_entity.pdbx_description
1 polymer ?
#
loop_
_entity_poly.entity_id
_entity_poly.type
_entity_poly.pdbx_seq_one_letter_code
_entity_poly.pdbx_strand_id
1 'polypeptide(L)'
;CGQSTVRVDDSAARLDVIGSRLHRIVVFLTCSHLEGMPQIYQPSNQIKLTNVSIVRLKKGGKRFEIACYKNKVQEWRTGVETNLDDVLQISNVFTNVSKGEVAKTNDLDKAFGKIGVDEVVKEILKKGEMQVGEKERDHDLSALRKEIATLVAEKCQDPATGRPYAVGIIEKAMSEAGYSVKSDKTAKSQVSACLKQLQSDSSLPIQRVRMRIRVTMPSADGKRLREKVLADAETVEVDEMEQDGWEAILHIDPGQFRVINELLQKECKGKGRIETMPSAAT
;
A
#
# COMPACT_ATOMS: atom_id res chain seq x y z
N CYS A 1 -43.80 -13.05 43.37
CA CYS A 1 -44.93 -13.67 44.09
C CYS A 1 -45.61 -14.66 43.16
N GLY A 2 -45.38 -15.96 43.40
CA GLY A 2 -46.15 -16.99 42.72
C GLY A 2 -47.55 -17.11 43.31
N GLN A 3 -48.48 -17.62 42.51
CA GLN A 3 -49.53 -18.57 42.89
C GLN A 3 -50.45 -18.77 41.68
N SER A 4 -50.61 -20.01 41.22
CA SER A 4 -51.93 -20.67 41.20
C SER A 4 -51.84 -22.03 40.50
N THR A 5 -52.21 -23.04 41.27
CA THR A 5 -52.39 -24.47 40.97
C THR A 5 -53.83 -24.75 40.56
N VAL A 6 -54.07 -25.60 39.55
CA VAL A 6 -55.29 -26.46 39.39
C VAL A 6 -54.88 -27.64 38.47
N ARG A 7 -54.62 -28.86 38.97
CA ARG A 7 -55.51 -30.05 39.10
C ARG A 7 -56.43 -30.34 37.89
N VAL A 8 -56.47 -31.60 37.44
CA VAL A 8 -57.65 -32.50 37.49
C VAL A 8 -57.28 -33.81 36.77
N ASP A 9 -57.35 -34.90 37.54
CA ASP A 9 -57.38 -36.31 37.09
C ASP A 9 -58.63 -36.59 36.23
N ASP A 10 -58.57 -37.56 35.32
CA ASP A 10 -59.51 -38.70 35.36
C ASP A 10 -59.31 -39.75 34.24
N SER A 11 -59.05 -40.97 34.68
CA SER A 11 -59.85 -42.17 34.42
C SER A 11 -60.08 -42.71 33.00
N ALA A 12 -59.29 -43.75 32.69
CA ALA A 12 -59.71 -45.14 32.42
C ALA A 12 -61.02 -45.45 31.67
N ALA A 13 -60.92 -46.20 30.56
CA ALA A 13 -61.67 -47.43 30.23
C ALA A 13 -61.46 -47.80 28.73
N ARG A 14 -61.61 -49.03 28.20
CA ARG A 14 -61.49 -50.45 28.58
C ARG A 14 -61.97 -51.24 27.31
N LEU A 15 -61.50 -52.48 27.10
CA LEU A 15 -61.98 -53.55 26.18
C LEU A 15 -61.66 -53.40 24.67
N ASP A 16 -60.78 -54.22 24.09
CA ASP A 16 -60.89 -55.64 23.69
C ASP A 16 -61.62 -55.86 22.34
N VAL A 17 -60.92 -56.47 21.37
CA VAL A 17 -61.29 -57.69 20.60
C VAL A 17 -60.36 -57.88 19.39
N ILE A 18 -59.41 -58.81 19.58
CA ILE A 18 -59.00 -59.93 18.71
C ILE A 18 -59.35 -59.85 17.21
N GLY A 19 -58.30 -59.87 16.37
CA GLY A 19 -58.33 -60.64 15.12
C GLY A 19 -57.79 -59.93 13.88
N SER A 20 -56.48 -59.99 13.64
CA SER A 20 -55.91 -60.03 12.28
C SER A 20 -54.50 -60.58 12.33
N ARG A 21 -54.43 -61.85 11.98
CA ARG A 21 -53.25 -62.69 11.81
C ARG A 21 -52.30 -62.14 10.73
N LEU A 22 -51.01 -62.35 10.97
CA LEU A 22 -49.90 -62.34 10.03
C LEU A 22 -49.67 -61.02 9.28
N HIS A 23 -48.87 -60.13 9.87
CA HIS A 23 -47.61 -59.63 9.31
C HIS A 23 -46.90 -58.80 10.39
N ARG A 24 -45.61 -59.09 10.62
CA ARG A 24 -44.66 -58.39 11.52
C ARG A 24 -44.67 -58.81 12.99
N ILE A 25 -43.94 -59.89 13.29
CA ILE A 25 -43.01 -59.94 14.44
C ILE A 25 -41.76 -60.70 13.97
N VAL A 26 -40.60 -60.34 14.57
CA VAL A 26 -39.21 -60.75 14.31
C VAL A 26 -38.56 -59.79 13.29
N VAL A 27 -37.82 -58.75 13.69
CA VAL A 27 -36.66 -58.77 14.59
C VAL A 27 -36.65 -57.54 15.50
N PHE A 28 -36.85 -57.77 16.80
CA PHE A 28 -36.31 -56.93 17.87
C PHE A 28 -34.90 -57.50 18.15
N LEU A 29 -33.84 -56.78 17.77
CA LEU A 29 -32.56 -56.69 18.46
C LEU A 29 -31.58 -55.83 17.63
N THR A 30 -30.79 -55.02 18.34
CA THR A 30 -29.72 -54.12 17.88
C THR A 30 -30.13 -52.73 17.39
N CYS A 31 -30.79 -51.96 18.27
CA CYS A 31 -30.56 -50.51 18.34
C CYS A 31 -29.85 -50.24 19.67
N SER A 32 -28.56 -50.59 19.70
CA SER A 32 -27.65 -50.29 20.79
C SER A 32 -26.84 -49.07 20.37
N HIS A 33 -26.74 -48.08 21.26
CA HIS A 33 -25.86 -46.91 21.17
C HIS A 33 -26.26 -45.79 20.19
N LEU A 34 -27.14 -44.92 20.68
CA LEU A 34 -26.96 -43.48 20.49
C LEU A 34 -26.96 -42.86 21.89
N GLU A 35 -25.83 -43.05 22.58
CA GLU A 35 -25.49 -42.27 23.77
C GLU A 35 -25.43 -40.80 23.36
N GLY A 36 -26.23 -39.98 24.03
CA GLY A 36 -26.17 -38.53 23.90
C GLY A 36 -24.78 -38.05 24.29
N MET A 37 -24.05 -37.48 23.32
CA MET A 37 -22.79 -36.81 23.64
C MET A 37 -23.09 -35.62 24.56
N PRO A 38 -22.43 -35.52 25.73
CA PRO A 38 -22.60 -34.37 26.59
C PRO A 38 -22.17 -33.12 25.83
N GLN A 39 -23.03 -32.11 25.79
CA GLN A 39 -22.73 -30.82 25.16
C GLN A 39 -21.62 -30.16 25.98
N ILE A 40 -20.39 -30.25 25.49
CA ILE A 40 -19.20 -29.76 26.19
C ILE A 40 -19.27 -28.22 26.19
N TYR A 41 -19.72 -27.63 27.29
CA TYR A 41 -19.82 -26.17 27.50
C TYR A 41 -18.45 -25.56 27.86
N GLN A 42 -17.39 -26.01 27.18
CA GLN A 42 -16.08 -25.38 27.29
C GLN A 42 -16.05 -24.23 26.28
N PRO A 43 -15.58 -23.02 26.67
CA PRO A 43 -15.31 -21.99 25.67
C PRO A 43 -14.36 -22.59 24.65
N SER A 44 -14.73 -22.53 23.35
CA SER A 44 -13.91 -23.09 22.28
C SER A 44 -12.48 -22.59 22.48
N ASN A 45 -11.52 -23.51 22.61
CA ASN A 45 -10.10 -23.17 22.79
C ASN A 45 -9.53 -22.65 21.45
N GLN A 46 -10.12 -21.58 20.93
CA GLN A 46 -9.73 -20.94 19.69
C GLN A 46 -8.70 -19.87 20.05
N ILE A 47 -7.43 -20.25 19.93
CA ILE A 47 -6.30 -19.34 20.10
C ILE A 47 -6.30 -18.38 18.91
N LYS A 48 -6.77 -17.15 19.14
CA LYS A 48 -6.61 -16.08 18.16
C LYS A 48 -5.18 -15.57 18.27
N LEU A 49 -4.37 -15.84 17.25
CA LEU A 49 -3.04 -15.27 17.18
C LEU A 49 -3.18 -13.75 17.02
N THR A 50 -2.78 -12.99 18.04
CA THR A 50 -2.77 -11.53 18.00
C THR A 50 -1.49 -11.05 17.29
N ASN A 51 -1.63 -10.09 16.37
CA ASN A 51 -0.52 -9.39 15.68
C ASN A 51 0.42 -10.28 14.84
N VAL A 52 -0.13 -11.19 14.04
CA VAL A 52 0.66 -12.04 13.13
C VAL A 52 0.70 -11.48 11.72
N SER A 53 1.90 -11.33 11.18
CA SER A 53 2.09 -11.12 9.75
C SER A 53 2.30 -12.46 9.06
N ILE A 54 1.72 -12.61 7.87
CA ILE A 54 1.81 -13.83 7.08
C ILE A 54 2.74 -13.60 5.90
N VAL A 55 3.80 -14.40 5.81
CA VAL A 55 4.62 -14.47 4.60
C VAL A 55 4.17 -15.65 3.77
N ARG A 56 3.77 -15.40 2.52
CA ARG A 56 3.24 -16.40 1.60
C ARG A 56 4.23 -16.67 0.47
N LEU A 57 4.47 -17.94 0.17
CA LEU A 57 5.19 -18.39 -1.01
C LEU A 57 4.36 -19.45 -1.75
N LYS A 58 4.20 -19.28 -3.07
CA LYS A 58 3.59 -20.29 -3.93
C LYS A 58 4.68 -21.04 -4.69
N LYS A 59 4.88 -22.33 -4.39
CA LYS A 59 5.91 -23.18 -4.99
C LYS A 59 5.35 -24.58 -5.21
N GLY A 60 5.67 -25.22 -6.35
CA GLY A 60 5.20 -26.58 -6.66
C GLY A 60 3.67 -26.72 -6.71
N GLY A 61 2.94 -25.67 -7.11
CA GLY A 61 1.48 -25.67 -7.17
C GLY A 61 0.77 -25.56 -5.82
N LYS A 62 1.51 -25.58 -4.70
CA LYS A 62 0.97 -25.42 -3.34
C LYS A 62 1.34 -24.05 -2.76
N ARG A 63 0.60 -23.65 -1.73
CA ARG A 63 0.84 -22.41 -0.97
C ARG A 63 1.46 -22.80 0.36
N PHE A 64 2.53 -22.10 0.72
CA PHE A 64 3.19 -22.22 2.00
C PHE A 64 3.18 -20.86 2.67
N GLU A 65 2.86 -20.85 3.95
CA GLU A 65 2.66 -19.66 4.76
C GLU A 65 3.41 -19.81 6.08
N ILE A 66 3.94 -18.70 6.57
CA ILE A 66 4.66 -18.62 7.84
C ILE A 66 4.07 -17.52 8.69
N ALA A 67 3.94 -17.79 9.99
CA ALA A 67 3.55 -16.83 11.01
C ALA A 67 4.80 -16.14 11.57
N CYS A 68 4.91 -14.83 11.35
CA CYS A 68 6.07 -14.03 11.73
C CYS A 68 5.67 -12.66 12.28
N TYR A 69 6.60 -12.04 13.02
CA TYR A 69 6.46 -10.67 13.47
C TYR A 69 6.87 -9.68 12.36
N LYS A 70 6.04 -8.68 12.09
CA LYS A 70 6.23 -7.73 10.97
C LYS A 70 7.60 -7.05 10.98
N ASN A 71 7.94 -6.40 12.09
CA ASN A 71 9.15 -5.58 12.22
C ASN A 71 10.40 -6.44 11.98
N LYS A 72 10.36 -7.67 12.51
CA LYS A 72 11.45 -8.64 12.44
C LYS A 72 11.70 -9.17 11.03
N VAL A 73 10.67 -9.32 10.20
CA VAL A 73 10.87 -9.75 8.81
C VAL A 73 11.55 -8.67 7.96
N GLN A 74 11.28 -7.39 8.20
CA GLN A 74 12.00 -6.32 7.50
C GLN A 74 13.47 -6.28 7.94
N GLU A 75 13.73 -6.38 9.24
CA GLU A 75 15.08 -6.49 9.82
C GLU A 75 15.85 -7.70 9.28
N TRP A 76 15.18 -8.84 9.09
CA TRP A 76 15.76 -10.03 8.47
C TRP A 76 16.18 -9.80 7.01
N ARG A 77 15.39 -9.04 6.25
CA ARG A 77 15.72 -8.71 4.84
C ARG A 77 16.86 -7.72 4.73
N THR A 78 17.00 -6.80 5.68
CA THR A 78 18.13 -5.88 5.76
C THR A 78 19.37 -6.52 6.37
N GLY A 79 19.23 -7.69 7.03
CA GLY A 79 20.32 -8.47 7.62
C GLY A 79 20.73 -8.02 9.01
N VAL A 80 19.87 -7.26 9.71
CA VAL A 80 20.13 -6.76 11.07
C VAL A 80 19.99 -7.89 12.10
N GLU A 81 19.07 -8.83 11.85
CA GLU A 81 18.87 -9.99 12.72
C GLU A 81 19.18 -11.30 12.01
N THR A 82 19.80 -12.24 12.74
CA THR A 82 20.26 -13.54 12.23
C THR A 82 19.59 -14.74 12.88
N ASN A 83 18.86 -14.54 13.99
CA ASN A 83 18.15 -15.61 14.70
C ASN A 83 16.74 -15.80 14.12
N LEU A 84 16.39 -17.05 13.78
CA LEU A 84 15.07 -17.37 13.21
C LEU A 84 13.95 -17.36 14.26
N ASP A 85 14.24 -17.77 15.48
CA ASP A 85 13.24 -17.92 16.53
C ASP A 85 12.66 -16.59 16.99
N ASP A 86 13.41 -15.49 16.86
CA ASP A 86 12.94 -14.13 17.19
C ASP A 86 12.02 -13.56 16.11
N VAL A 87 12.20 -14.00 14.86
CA VAL A 87 11.41 -13.54 13.70
C VAL A 87 10.08 -14.29 13.61
N LEU A 88 10.10 -15.57 13.95
CA LEU A 88 8.97 -16.48 13.83
C LEU A 88 8.17 -16.54 15.13
N GLN A 89 6.85 -16.63 15.03
CA GLN A 89 6.04 -16.90 16.23
C GLN A 89 5.95 -18.41 16.52
N ILE A 90 5.91 -19.20 15.46
CA ILE A 90 5.88 -20.66 15.51
C ILE A 90 6.83 -21.17 14.42
N SER A 91 7.78 -22.02 14.78
CA SER A 91 8.83 -22.54 13.90
C SER A 91 8.33 -23.60 12.89
N ASN A 92 7.05 -23.57 12.52
CA ASN A 92 6.42 -24.52 11.60
C ASN A 92 5.94 -23.83 10.32
N VAL A 93 5.96 -24.57 9.21
CA VAL A 93 5.42 -24.12 7.92
C VAL A 93 3.96 -24.57 7.78
N PHE A 94 3.10 -23.64 7.41
CA PHE A 94 1.67 -23.87 7.26
C PHE A 94 1.26 -23.87 5.78
N THR A 95 0.19 -24.58 5.44
CA THR A 95 -0.54 -24.38 4.17
C THR A 95 -1.47 -23.18 4.28
N ASN A 96 -2.02 -22.96 5.48
CA ASN A 96 -2.87 -21.82 5.80
C ASN A 96 -2.72 -21.44 7.28
N VAL A 97 -2.18 -20.25 7.56
CA VAL A 97 -1.96 -19.77 8.95
C VAL A 97 -3.27 -19.45 9.64
N SER A 98 -4.24 -18.84 8.95
CA SER A 98 -5.54 -18.48 9.53
C SER A 98 -6.36 -19.68 10.00
N LYS A 99 -6.17 -20.84 9.35
CA LYS A 99 -6.81 -22.11 9.72
C LYS A 99 -5.94 -23.01 10.60
N GLY A 100 -4.66 -22.64 10.82
CA GLY A 100 -3.70 -23.47 11.55
C GLY A 100 -3.34 -24.78 10.86
N GLU A 101 -3.49 -24.87 9.53
CA GLU A 101 -3.23 -26.10 8.79
C GLU A 101 -1.73 -26.24 8.47
N VAL A 102 -1.05 -27.18 9.13
CA VAL A 102 0.39 -27.43 8.96
C VAL A 102 0.67 -28.12 7.62
N ALA A 103 1.77 -27.75 6.96
CA ALA A 103 2.19 -28.39 5.73
C ALA A 103 2.70 -29.82 5.99
N LYS A 104 2.28 -30.77 5.15
CA LYS A 104 2.75 -32.16 5.24
C LYS A 104 4.19 -32.26 4.75
N THR A 105 5.00 -33.10 5.39
CA THR A 105 6.42 -33.32 5.02
C THR A 105 6.58 -33.74 3.56
N ASN A 106 5.71 -34.62 3.05
CA ASN A 106 5.70 -35.04 1.64
C ASN A 106 5.51 -33.88 0.64
N ASP A 107 4.82 -32.82 1.06
CA ASP A 107 4.56 -31.65 0.21
C ASP A 107 5.70 -30.65 0.24
N LEU A 108 6.36 -30.54 1.40
CA LEU A 108 7.61 -29.79 1.54
C LEU A 108 8.71 -30.41 0.67
N ASP A 109 8.86 -31.73 0.72
CA ASP A 109 9.88 -32.45 -0.05
C ASP A 109 9.70 -32.28 -1.58
N LYS A 110 8.44 -32.26 -2.06
CA LYS A 110 8.15 -32.05 -3.48
C LYS A 110 8.39 -30.61 -3.94
N ALA A 111 8.17 -29.63 -3.07
CA ALA A 111 8.26 -28.22 -3.43
C ALA A 111 9.68 -27.64 -3.23
N PHE A 112 10.38 -28.07 -2.18
CA PHE A 112 11.67 -27.53 -1.78
C PHE A 112 12.82 -28.53 -1.95
N GLY A 113 12.53 -29.81 -2.16
CA GLY A 113 13.52 -30.89 -2.04
C GLY A 113 13.61 -31.41 -0.61
N LYS A 114 14.34 -32.51 -0.37
CA LYS A 114 14.61 -33.04 0.97
C LYS A 114 15.55 -32.11 1.74
N ILE A 115 14.97 -31.04 2.28
CA ILE A 115 15.65 -29.96 2.99
C ILE A 115 15.01 -29.82 4.39
N GLY A 116 15.80 -29.44 5.40
CA GLY A 116 15.30 -29.21 6.76
C GLY A 116 14.28 -28.06 6.83
N VAL A 117 13.38 -28.10 7.82
CA VAL A 117 12.30 -27.12 7.99
C VAL A 117 12.86 -25.68 8.07
N ASP A 118 13.94 -25.48 8.81
CA ASP A 118 14.58 -24.16 9.00
C ASP A 118 15.10 -23.54 7.70
N GLU A 119 15.65 -24.36 6.80
CA GLU A 119 16.12 -23.91 5.50
C GLU A 119 14.95 -23.54 4.58
N VAL A 120 13.85 -24.30 4.64
CA VAL A 120 12.60 -23.94 3.95
C VAL A 120 12.07 -22.60 4.45
N VAL A 121 12.11 -22.35 5.76
CA VAL A 121 11.70 -21.07 6.34
C VAL A 121 12.58 -19.92 5.84
N LYS A 122 13.91 -20.11 5.79
CA LYS A 122 14.83 -19.11 5.22
C LYS A 122 14.50 -18.80 3.75
N GLU A 123 14.16 -19.81 2.94
CA GLU A 123 13.77 -19.59 1.55
C GLU A 123 12.45 -18.82 1.45
N ILE A 124 11.46 -19.16 2.28
CA ILE A 124 10.17 -18.47 2.32
C ILE A 124 10.32 -17.02 2.79
N LEU A 125 11.16 -16.72 3.77
CA LEU A 125 11.40 -15.34 4.22
C LEU A 125 12.06 -14.48 3.12
N LYS A 126 12.97 -15.07 2.33
CA LYS A 126 13.69 -14.39 1.25
C LYS A 126 12.83 -14.18 0.00
N LYS A 127 12.14 -15.22 -0.46
CA LYS A 127 11.37 -15.20 -1.73
C LYS A 127 9.88 -14.93 -1.55
N GLY A 128 9.35 -15.13 -0.34
CA GLY A 128 7.94 -14.98 -0.05
C GLY A 128 7.51 -13.52 -0.04
N GLU A 129 6.23 -13.31 -0.31
CA GLU A 129 5.58 -12.00 -0.23
C GLU A 129 4.93 -11.86 1.15
N MET A 130 5.25 -10.78 1.84
CA MET A 130 4.57 -10.45 3.09
C MET A 130 3.19 -9.89 2.77
N GLN A 131 2.14 -10.55 3.28
CA GLN A 131 0.81 -9.97 3.27
C GLN A 131 0.70 -8.95 4.41
N VAL A 132 0.68 -7.68 4.04
CA VAL A 132 0.41 -6.59 4.98
C VAL A 132 -1.09 -6.58 5.31
N GLY A 133 -1.42 -6.43 6.59
CA GLY A 133 -2.80 -6.30 7.05
C GLY A 133 -3.48 -5.06 6.47
N GLU A 134 -4.80 -5.06 6.42
CA GLU A 134 -5.60 -3.95 5.84
C GLU A 134 -5.32 -2.63 6.58
N LYS A 135 -5.44 -2.62 7.91
CA LYS A 135 -5.20 -1.43 8.75
C LYS A 135 -3.80 -0.85 8.59
N GLU A 136 -2.81 -1.72 8.38
CA GLU A 136 -1.43 -1.29 8.21
C GLU A 136 -1.18 -0.75 6.81
N ARG A 137 -1.75 -1.39 5.78
CA ARG A 137 -1.72 -0.87 4.41
C ARG A 137 -2.34 0.54 4.39
N ASP A 138 -3.43 0.76 5.10
CA ASP A 138 -4.06 2.08 5.20
C ASP A 138 -3.17 3.10 5.92
N HIS A 139 -2.49 2.69 6.99
CA HIS A 139 -1.53 3.53 7.69
C HIS A 139 -0.35 3.93 6.79
N ASP A 140 0.24 2.95 6.08
CA ASP A 140 1.38 3.18 5.18
C ASP A 140 0.97 4.06 3.99
N LEU A 141 -0.24 3.85 3.43
CA LEU A 141 -0.79 4.70 2.38
C LEU A 141 -1.09 6.11 2.88
N SER A 142 -1.63 6.26 4.09
CA SER A 142 -1.89 7.57 4.72
C SER A 142 -0.59 8.34 4.98
N ALA A 143 0.44 7.66 5.48
CA ALA A 143 1.77 8.23 5.68
C ALA A 143 2.38 8.70 4.35
N LEU A 144 2.36 7.86 3.32
CA LEU A 144 2.86 8.21 1.99
C LEU A 144 2.06 9.37 1.38
N ARG A 145 0.74 9.39 1.58
CA ARG A 145 -0.13 10.48 1.12
C ARG A 145 0.23 11.81 1.77
N LYS A 146 0.48 11.81 3.08
CA LYS A 146 0.90 13.00 3.84
C LYS A 146 2.28 13.48 3.42
N GLU A 147 3.21 12.56 3.17
CA GLU A 147 4.54 12.89 2.61
C GLU A 147 4.40 13.56 1.24
N ILE A 148 3.59 12.99 0.34
CA ILE A 148 3.32 13.58 -0.98
C ILE A 148 2.69 14.97 -0.82
N ALA A 149 1.69 15.14 0.03
CA ALA A 149 1.04 16.42 0.26
C ALA A 149 2.03 17.49 0.76
N THR A 150 2.98 17.09 1.62
CA THR A 150 4.03 17.99 2.13
C THR A 150 4.98 18.43 1.01
N LEU A 151 5.45 17.48 0.19
CA LEU A 151 6.31 17.77 -0.95
C LEU A 151 5.62 18.57 -2.06
N VAL A 152 4.29 18.41 -2.21
CA VAL A 152 3.49 19.22 -3.12
C VAL A 152 3.38 20.64 -2.58
N ALA A 153 3.13 20.81 -1.26
CA ALA A 153 3.03 22.11 -0.59
C ALA A 153 4.25 23.00 -0.82
N GLU A 154 5.45 22.42 -0.70
CA GLU A 154 6.72 23.12 -0.93
C GLU A 154 6.88 23.62 -2.37
N LYS A 155 6.21 22.99 -3.33
CA LYS A 155 6.37 23.24 -4.76
C LYS A 155 5.22 24.02 -5.38
N CYS A 156 4.18 24.32 -4.61
CA CYS A 156 2.99 24.99 -5.10
C CYS A 156 2.68 26.27 -4.34
N GLN A 157 2.13 27.23 -5.08
CA GLN A 157 1.66 28.51 -4.56
C GLN A 157 0.34 28.89 -5.21
N ASP A 158 -0.36 29.79 -4.53
CA ASP A 158 -1.54 30.46 -5.09
C ASP A 158 -1.10 31.45 -6.18
N PRO A 159 -1.62 31.38 -7.41
CA PRO A 159 -1.29 32.31 -8.48
C PRO A 159 -1.68 33.77 -8.18
N ALA A 160 -2.71 34.00 -7.34
CA ALA A 160 -3.18 35.35 -7.03
C ALA A 160 -2.34 36.02 -5.93
N THR A 161 -1.96 35.25 -4.90
CA THR A 161 -1.28 35.79 -3.71
C THR A 161 0.20 35.46 -3.64
N GLY A 162 0.70 34.53 -4.45
CA GLY A 162 2.07 34.03 -4.41
C GLY A 162 2.42 33.26 -3.13
N ARG A 163 1.43 32.96 -2.27
CA ARG A 163 1.66 32.30 -0.98
C ARG A 163 1.65 30.77 -1.14
N PRO A 164 2.52 30.04 -0.41
CA PRO A 164 2.48 28.59 -0.41
C PRO A 164 1.21 28.08 0.28
N TYR A 165 0.68 26.97 -0.21
CA TYR A 165 -0.48 26.32 0.39
C TYR A 165 -0.10 25.54 1.65
N ALA A 166 -1.00 25.54 2.64
CA ALA A 166 -0.87 24.65 3.79
C ALA A 166 -1.13 23.20 3.39
N VAL A 167 -0.40 22.26 3.99
CA VAL A 167 -0.50 20.81 3.70
C VAL A 167 -1.94 20.29 3.77
N GLY A 168 -2.72 20.74 4.77
CA GLY A 168 -4.11 20.31 4.92
C GLY A 168 -5.06 20.74 3.80
N ILE A 169 -4.77 21.84 3.09
CA ILE A 169 -5.56 22.25 1.91
C ILE A 169 -5.28 21.30 0.75
N ILE A 170 -4.02 20.90 0.59
CA ILE A 170 -3.60 19.99 -0.48
C ILE A 170 -4.10 18.58 -0.21
N GLU A 171 -4.11 18.11 1.04
CA GLU A 171 -4.70 16.81 1.39
C GLU A 171 -6.20 16.73 1.03
N LYS A 172 -6.94 17.83 1.24
CA LYS A 172 -8.33 17.96 0.80
C LYS A 172 -8.43 17.97 -0.72
N ALA A 173 -7.62 18.78 -1.40
CA ALA A 173 -7.56 18.84 -2.86
C ALA A 173 -7.24 17.46 -3.48
N MET A 174 -6.33 16.70 -2.89
CA MET A 174 -6.00 15.34 -3.32
C MET A 174 -7.17 14.37 -3.10
N SER A 175 -7.99 14.59 -2.06
CA SER A 175 -9.19 13.79 -1.80
C SER A 175 -10.30 14.10 -2.80
N GLU A 176 -10.51 15.38 -3.10
CA GLU A 176 -11.48 15.87 -4.07
C GLU A 176 -11.14 15.41 -5.49
N ALA A 177 -9.85 15.52 -5.87
CA ALA A 177 -9.36 15.05 -7.17
C ALA A 177 -9.28 13.51 -7.27
N GLY A 178 -9.56 12.78 -6.19
CA GLY A 178 -9.52 11.31 -6.16
C GLY A 178 -8.14 10.72 -6.49
N TYR A 179 -7.04 11.40 -6.10
CA TYR A 179 -5.69 10.93 -6.42
C TYR A 179 -5.36 9.62 -5.68
N SER A 180 -5.09 8.55 -6.45
CA SER A 180 -4.72 7.24 -5.90
C SER A 180 -3.21 7.12 -5.73
N VAL A 181 -2.77 7.03 -4.47
CA VAL A 181 -1.37 6.88 -4.07
C VAL A 181 -0.90 5.44 -4.29
N LYS A 182 0.27 5.26 -4.89
CA LYS A 182 0.83 3.92 -5.19
C LYS A 182 1.99 3.59 -4.24
N SER A 183 1.97 2.42 -3.60
CA SER A 183 3.08 1.99 -2.71
C SER A 183 4.36 1.62 -3.44
N ASP A 184 4.28 1.28 -4.73
CA ASP A 184 5.43 0.77 -5.50
C ASP A 184 6.40 1.87 -5.93
N LYS A 185 5.99 3.14 -5.86
CA LYS A 185 6.78 4.29 -6.30
C LYS A 185 7.12 5.19 -5.13
N THR A 186 8.29 5.82 -5.19
CA THR A 186 8.69 6.81 -4.18
C THR A 186 7.78 8.04 -4.20
N ALA A 187 7.60 8.69 -3.05
CA ALA A 187 6.78 9.90 -2.92
C ALA A 187 7.21 10.99 -3.92
N LYS A 188 8.52 11.25 -4.06
CA LYS A 188 9.08 12.27 -4.97
C LYS A 188 8.68 12.07 -6.44
N SER A 189 8.65 10.82 -6.91
CA SER A 189 8.24 10.52 -8.30
C SER A 189 6.76 10.84 -8.51
N GLN A 190 5.93 10.55 -7.50
CA GLN A 190 4.48 10.74 -7.55
C GLN A 190 4.05 12.21 -7.49
N VAL A 191 4.83 13.08 -6.86
CA VAL A 191 4.52 14.52 -6.74
C VAL A 191 4.22 15.17 -8.10
N SER A 192 5.00 14.86 -9.12
CA SER A 192 4.83 15.45 -10.45
C SER A 192 3.51 15.05 -11.12
N ALA A 193 3.06 13.81 -10.91
CA ALA A 193 1.79 13.28 -11.41
C ALA A 193 0.62 13.83 -10.59
N CYS A 194 0.76 13.86 -9.27
CA CYS A 194 -0.22 14.45 -8.36
C CYS A 194 -0.50 15.92 -8.71
N LEU A 195 0.55 16.73 -8.93
CA LEU A 195 0.40 18.13 -9.33
C LEU A 195 -0.40 18.32 -10.63
N LYS A 196 -0.16 17.47 -11.65
CA LYS A 196 -0.90 17.56 -12.93
C LYS A 196 -2.38 17.23 -12.75
N GLN A 197 -2.68 16.24 -11.92
CA GLN A 197 -4.05 15.85 -11.61
C GLN A 197 -4.76 16.93 -10.79
N LEU A 198 -4.07 17.50 -9.80
CA LEU A 198 -4.58 18.63 -9.02
C LEU A 198 -4.89 19.86 -9.91
N GLN A 199 -4.05 20.15 -10.91
CA GLN A 199 -4.30 21.24 -11.84
C GLN A 199 -5.51 21.03 -12.76
N SER A 200 -5.86 19.78 -13.05
CA SER A 200 -6.94 19.44 -14.00
C SER A 200 -8.28 19.27 -13.31
N ASP A 201 -8.28 18.60 -12.15
CA ASP A 201 -9.49 18.07 -11.53
C ASP A 201 -9.87 18.78 -10.22
N SER A 202 -8.98 19.61 -9.65
CA SER A 202 -9.26 20.27 -8.38
C SER A 202 -9.89 21.65 -8.55
N SER A 203 -10.74 22.01 -7.59
CA SER A 203 -11.37 23.34 -7.50
C SER A 203 -10.38 24.45 -7.08
N LEU A 204 -9.17 24.08 -6.65
CA LEU A 204 -8.15 24.98 -6.12
C LEU A 204 -7.21 25.45 -7.23
N PRO A 205 -6.99 26.77 -7.39
CA PRO A 205 -6.07 27.29 -8.40
C PRO A 205 -4.62 27.05 -7.98
N ILE A 206 -4.00 25.97 -8.45
CA ILE A 206 -2.64 25.59 -8.03
C ILE A 206 -1.63 25.92 -9.12
N GLN A 207 -0.64 26.74 -8.80
CA GLN A 207 0.52 27.00 -9.66
C GLN A 207 1.80 26.45 -9.04
N ARG A 208 2.72 25.97 -9.89
CA ARG A 208 4.05 25.58 -9.44
C ARG A 208 4.90 26.80 -9.15
N VAL A 209 5.77 26.70 -8.15
CA VAL A 209 6.73 27.74 -7.82
C VAL A 209 7.70 27.91 -9.00
N ARG A 210 7.79 29.14 -9.50
CA ARG A 210 8.64 29.51 -10.64
C ARG A 210 10.07 29.70 -10.17
N MET A 211 11.03 29.25 -10.97
CA MET A 211 12.45 29.55 -10.79
C MET A 211 12.82 30.78 -11.60
N ARG A 212 13.55 31.71 -10.99
CA ARG A 212 14.13 32.86 -11.67
C ARG A 212 15.54 32.51 -12.12
N ILE A 213 15.78 32.57 -13.42
CA ILE A 213 17.09 32.27 -14.00
C ILE A 213 17.57 33.44 -14.86
N ARG A 214 18.88 33.66 -14.83
CA ARG A 214 19.59 34.51 -15.78
C ARG A 214 20.30 33.61 -16.77
N VAL A 215 20.07 33.86 -18.05
CA VAL A 215 20.72 33.16 -19.16
C VAL A 215 21.58 34.18 -19.89
N THR A 216 22.87 33.85 -20.05
CA THR A 216 23.84 34.68 -20.79
C THR A 216 24.40 33.86 -21.95
N MET A 217 24.35 34.40 -23.16
CA MET A 217 24.78 33.73 -24.39
C MET A 217 25.53 34.68 -25.32
N PRO A 218 26.47 34.22 -26.17
CA PRO A 218 27.08 35.05 -27.19
C PRO A 218 26.06 35.58 -28.21
N SER A 219 26.26 36.79 -28.75
CA SER A 219 25.28 37.45 -29.63
C SER A 219 24.92 36.66 -30.91
N ALA A 220 25.85 35.86 -31.44
CA ALA A 220 25.64 34.99 -32.61
C ALA A 220 24.62 33.88 -32.34
N ASP A 221 24.68 33.25 -31.16
CA ASP A 221 23.78 32.17 -30.78
C ASP A 221 22.48 32.71 -30.16
N GLY A 222 22.54 33.85 -29.47
CA GLY A 222 21.39 34.53 -28.89
C GLY A 222 20.30 34.84 -29.92
N LYS A 223 20.66 35.34 -31.11
CA LYS A 223 19.68 35.61 -32.18
C LYS A 223 18.95 34.35 -32.69
N ARG A 224 19.60 33.19 -32.68
CA ARG A 224 19.03 31.92 -33.17
C ARG A 224 18.19 31.22 -32.10
N LEU A 225 18.61 31.32 -30.83
CA LEU A 225 18.06 30.52 -29.73
C LEU A 225 17.10 31.30 -28.84
N ARG A 226 17.08 32.64 -28.92
CA ARG A 226 16.16 33.51 -28.18
C ARG A 226 14.71 33.04 -28.30
N GLU A 227 14.21 32.79 -29.51
CA GLU A 227 12.82 32.35 -29.69
C GLU A 227 12.52 31.00 -29.02
N LYS A 228 13.46 30.06 -29.05
CA LYS A 228 13.30 28.74 -28.39
C LYS A 228 13.31 28.87 -26.87
N VAL A 229 14.23 29.66 -26.33
CA VAL A 229 14.34 29.89 -24.89
C VAL A 229 13.14 30.68 -24.36
N LEU A 230 12.64 31.65 -25.14
CA LEU A 230 11.44 32.41 -24.79
C LEU A 230 10.17 31.54 -24.88
N ALA A 231 10.09 30.58 -25.80
CA ALA A 231 8.97 29.65 -25.89
C ALA A 231 8.89 28.70 -24.68
N ASP A 232 10.03 28.34 -24.11
CA ASP A 232 10.11 27.50 -22.89
C ASP A 232 9.94 28.32 -21.59
N ALA A 233 9.92 29.66 -21.67
CA ALA A 233 9.75 30.55 -20.54
C ALA A 233 8.28 30.94 -20.33
N GLU A 234 7.84 31.01 -19.07
CA GLU A 234 6.46 31.40 -18.73
C GLU A 234 6.32 32.93 -18.62
N THR A 235 7.36 33.61 -18.12
CA THR A 235 7.39 35.08 -18.03
C THR A 235 8.82 35.58 -18.21
N VAL A 236 8.96 36.70 -18.90
CA VAL A 236 10.24 37.33 -19.24
C VAL A 236 10.31 38.67 -18.51
N GLU A 237 11.32 38.86 -17.67
CA GLU A 237 11.54 40.16 -16.99
C GLU A 237 12.44 41.07 -17.83
N VAL A 238 13.58 40.52 -18.26
CA VAL A 238 14.62 41.25 -18.98
C VAL A 238 15.00 40.43 -20.21
N ASP A 239 15.09 41.11 -21.34
CA ASP A 239 15.51 40.57 -22.63
C ASP A 239 16.36 41.64 -23.32
N GLU A 240 17.66 41.64 -23.01
CA GLU A 240 18.60 42.65 -23.49
C GLU A 240 19.66 42.00 -24.39
N MET A 241 19.82 42.56 -25.58
CA MET A 241 20.85 42.15 -26.52
C MET A 241 21.94 43.22 -26.57
N GLU A 242 23.05 42.95 -25.90
CA GLU A 242 24.25 43.78 -25.92
C GLU A 242 25.17 43.40 -27.09
N GLN A 243 26.18 44.24 -27.34
CA GLN A 243 27.16 44.01 -28.41
C GLN A 243 27.98 42.73 -28.18
N ASP A 244 28.21 42.37 -26.91
CA ASP A 244 29.06 41.24 -26.51
C ASP A 244 28.25 39.97 -26.15
N GLY A 245 26.92 40.08 -25.97
CA GLY A 245 26.09 38.95 -25.56
C GLY A 245 24.60 39.26 -25.48
N TRP A 246 23.80 38.21 -25.38
CA TRP A 246 22.39 38.26 -25.03
C TRP A 246 22.22 37.85 -23.57
N GLU A 247 21.56 38.71 -22.79
CA GLU A 247 21.19 38.44 -21.41
C GLU A 247 19.68 38.46 -21.26
N ALA A 248 19.13 37.39 -20.69
CA ALA A 248 17.72 37.31 -20.37
C ALA A 248 17.49 36.84 -18.94
N ILE A 249 16.57 37.51 -18.25
CA ILE A 249 16.06 37.07 -16.94
C ILE A 249 14.66 36.53 -17.14
N LEU A 250 14.49 35.24 -16.86
CA LEU A 250 13.31 34.46 -17.17
C LEU A 250 12.77 33.78 -15.91
N HIS A 251 11.45 33.70 -15.83
CA HIS A 251 10.75 32.82 -14.92
C HIS A 251 10.36 31.54 -15.65
N ILE A 252 10.87 30.42 -15.15
CA ILE A 252 10.67 29.10 -15.74
C ILE A 252 10.15 28.11 -14.71
N ASP A 253 9.52 27.05 -15.20
CA ASP A 253 9.28 25.87 -14.39
C ASP A 253 10.60 25.15 -14.07
N PRO A 254 10.76 24.59 -12.85
CA PRO A 254 11.97 23.82 -12.48
C PRO A 254 12.30 22.66 -13.41
N GLY A 255 11.29 22.09 -14.09
CA GLY A 255 11.47 21.01 -15.07
C GLY A 255 12.13 21.47 -16.36
N GLN A 256 11.91 22.72 -16.77
CA GLN A 256 12.46 23.28 -18.01
C GLN A 256 13.92 23.70 -17.86
N PHE A 257 14.40 23.89 -16.62
CA PHE A 257 15.80 24.22 -16.35
C PHE A 257 16.77 23.23 -17.01
N ARG A 258 16.45 21.93 -16.94
CA ARG A 258 17.28 20.89 -17.55
C ARG A 258 17.28 20.97 -19.08
N VAL A 259 16.11 21.22 -19.68
CA VAL A 259 15.94 21.31 -21.14
C VAL A 259 16.73 22.49 -21.68
N ILE A 260 16.62 23.65 -21.03
CA ILE A 260 17.34 24.86 -21.41
C ILE A 260 18.85 24.63 -21.26
N ASN A 261 19.32 24.03 -20.17
CA ASN A 261 20.75 23.74 -19.98
C ASN A 261 21.30 22.79 -21.05
N GLU A 262 20.59 21.72 -21.39
CA GLU A 262 20.97 20.79 -22.46
C GLU A 262 20.99 21.49 -23.83
N LEU A 263 20.03 22.38 -24.10
CA LEU A 263 19.98 23.19 -25.33
C LEU A 263 21.18 24.13 -25.43
N LEU A 264 21.55 24.83 -24.36
CA LEU A 264 22.72 25.71 -24.34
C LEU A 264 24.03 24.93 -24.56
N GLN A 265 24.18 23.76 -23.94
CA GLN A 265 25.39 22.94 -24.11
C GLN A 265 25.55 22.45 -25.54
N LYS A 266 24.46 22.00 -26.16
CA LYS A 266 24.45 21.46 -27.52
C LYS A 266 24.66 22.55 -28.58
N GLU A 267 23.94 23.65 -28.46
CA GLU A 267 23.88 24.68 -29.50
C GLU A 267 24.97 25.75 -29.35
N CYS A 268 25.37 26.09 -28.12
CA CYS A 268 26.40 27.10 -27.83
C CYS A 268 27.79 26.52 -27.54
N LYS A 269 27.98 25.20 -27.70
CA LYS A 269 29.26 24.52 -27.46
C LYS A 269 29.89 24.87 -26.09
N GLY A 270 29.06 25.04 -25.07
CA GLY A 270 29.49 25.37 -23.70
C GLY A 270 29.79 26.85 -23.43
N LYS A 271 29.50 27.78 -24.36
CA LYS A 271 29.66 29.23 -24.14
C LYS A 271 28.45 29.91 -23.48
N GLY A 272 27.32 29.21 -23.39
CA GLY A 272 26.13 29.71 -22.68
C GLY A 272 26.26 29.46 -21.18
N ARG A 273 25.93 30.48 -20.37
CA ARG A 273 25.93 30.41 -18.90
C ARG A 273 24.50 30.55 -18.39
N ILE A 274 24.13 29.69 -17.43
CA ILE A 274 22.87 29.82 -16.68
C ILE A 274 23.23 30.08 -15.23
N GLU A 275 22.64 31.13 -14.66
CA GLU A 275 22.71 31.45 -13.25
C GLU A 275 21.32 31.42 -12.65
N THR A 276 21.11 30.63 -11.60
CA THR A 276 19.87 30.67 -10.85
C THR A 276 19.92 31.89 -9.92
N MET A 277 18.94 32.78 -10.06
CA MET A 277 18.80 33.91 -9.15
C MET A 277 17.75 33.59 -8.08
N PRO A 278 17.94 34.06 -6.84
CA PRO A 278 16.84 34.03 -5.88
C PRO A 278 15.67 34.84 -6.44
N SER A 279 14.47 34.25 -6.45
CA SER A 279 13.25 35.02 -6.70
C SER A 279 13.20 36.13 -5.65
N ALA A 280 13.05 37.39 -6.08
CA ALA A 280 12.87 38.49 -5.14
C ALA A 280 11.61 38.18 -4.33
N ALA A 281 11.76 37.94 -3.03
CA ALA A 281 10.63 37.80 -2.13
C ALA A 281 9.85 39.13 -2.21
N THR A 282 8.64 39.07 -2.75
CA THR A 282 7.66 40.16 -2.61
C THR A 282 6.94 39.98 -1.28
#